data_AF-A0A7X7JQ43-F1
#
_entry.id   AF-A0A7X7JQ43-F1
#
_cell.length_a   1.000
_cell.length_b   1.000
_cell.length_c   1.000
_cell.angle_alpha   90.00
_cell.angle_beta   90.00
_cell.angle_gamma   90.00
#
_symmetry.space_group_name_H-M   'P 1'
#
loop_
_entity.id
_entity.type
_entity.pdbx_description
1 polymer ?
#
loop_
_entity_poly.entity_id
_entity_poly.type
_entity_poly.pdbx_seq_one_letter_code
_entity_poly.pdbx_strand_id
1 'polypeptide(L)'
;MNDSQRRELNDGMYRSSGSFELLLAPLLFGLLGLWLDGRVGTRPVFAVTLAVLAVLGAFCRQYFGYRHAMAQAAADRLQLRKAAEAARQRDLRRELQYDTEIDV
;
A
#
# COMPACT_ATOMS: atom_id res chain seq x y z
N MET A 1 12.64 16.86 -22.25
CA MET A 1 12.28 15.93 -21.16
C MET A 1 12.50 16.68 -19.85
N ASN A 2 11.43 17.02 -19.13
CA ASN A 2 11.50 17.92 -17.97
C ASN A 2 11.73 17.14 -16.66
N ASP A 3 12.30 17.77 -15.63
CA ASP A 3 12.64 17.12 -14.35
C ASP A 3 11.42 16.57 -13.58
N SER A 4 10.25 17.18 -13.76
CA SER A 4 8.97 16.69 -13.25
C SER A 4 8.59 15.33 -13.86
N GLN A 5 8.72 15.19 -15.18
CA GLN A 5 8.48 13.91 -15.86
C GLN A 5 9.47 12.83 -15.42
N ARG A 6 10.73 13.19 -15.14
CA ARG A 6 11.75 12.25 -14.63
C ARG A 6 11.42 11.75 -13.22
N ARG A 7 10.94 12.63 -12.33
CA ARG A 7 10.49 12.25 -10.98
C ARG A 7 9.26 11.35 -11.02
N GLU A 8 8.29 11.68 -11.86
CA GLU A 8 7.05 10.90 -12.00
C GLU A 8 7.33 9.50 -12.58
N LEU A 9 8.27 9.39 -13.53
CA LEU A 9 8.74 8.11 -14.06
C LEU A 9 9.48 7.30 -12.99
N ASN A 10 10.36 7.94 -12.21
CA ASN A 10 11.13 7.29 -11.15
C ASN A 10 10.24 6.79 -10.00
N ASP A 11 9.25 7.58 -9.57
CA ASP A 11 8.25 7.19 -8.57
C ASP A 11 7.35 6.07 -9.07
N GLY A 12 6.93 6.11 -10.35
CA GLY A 12 6.18 5.04 -11.00
C GLY A 12 6.97 3.73 -11.09
N MET A 13 8.27 3.82 -11.37
CA MET A 13 9.17 2.67 -11.48
C MET A 13 9.37 1.97 -10.13
N TYR A 14 9.57 2.74 -9.05
CA TYR A 14 9.62 2.21 -7.68
C TYR A 14 8.29 1.58 -7.24
N ARG A 15 7.16 2.18 -7.62
CA ARG A 15 5.82 1.64 -7.30
C ARG A 15 5.47 0.38 -8.09
N SER A 16 5.97 0.23 -9.32
CA SER A 16 5.72 -0.95 -10.18
C SER A 16 6.53 -2.20 -9.79
N SER A 17 7.68 -2.02 -9.13
CA SER A 17 8.57 -3.14 -8.72
C SER A 17 7.95 -4.06 -7.66
N GLY A 18 6.89 -3.62 -6.97
CA GLY A 18 6.22 -4.42 -5.93
C GLY A 18 5.59 -5.72 -6.42
N SER A 19 5.30 -5.84 -7.72
CA SER A 19 4.71 -7.06 -8.30
C SER A 19 5.64 -8.27 -8.20
N PHE A 20 6.96 -8.05 -8.27
CA PHE A 20 7.96 -9.12 -8.21
C PHE A 20 8.08 -9.70 -6.79
N GLU A 21 7.95 -8.86 -5.76
CA GLU A 21 7.93 -9.30 -4.35
C GLU A 21 6.74 -10.21 -4.03
N LEU A 22 5.62 -10.05 -4.73
CA LEU A 22 4.41 -10.84 -4.49
C LEU A 22 4.59 -12.30 -4.91
N LEU A 23 5.34 -12.51 -6.00
CA LEU A 23 5.58 -13.84 -6.57
C LEU A 23 6.86 -14.48 -6.05
N LEU A 24 7.83 -13.69 -5.57
CA LEU A 24 9.12 -14.20 -5.10
C LEU A 24 8.98 -15.19 -3.94
N ALA A 25 8.11 -14.89 -2.97
CA ALA A 25 7.87 -15.76 -1.81
C ALA A 25 7.28 -17.13 -2.20
N PRO A 26 6.17 -17.22 -2.96
CA PRO A 26 5.64 -18.51 -3.41
C PRO A 26 6.57 -19.25 -4.37
N LEU A 27 7.34 -18.54 -5.19
CA LEU A 27 8.32 -19.15 -6.08
C LEU A 27 9.46 -19.81 -5.29
N LEU A 28 10.01 -19.13 -4.28
CA LEU A 28 11.04 -19.67 -3.39
C LEU A 28 10.53 -20.87 -2.58
N PHE A 29 9.32 -20.79 -2.03
CA PHE A 29 8.72 -21.89 -1.28
C PHE A 29 8.44 -23.12 -2.16
N GLY A 30 7.97 -22.92 -3.39
CA GLY A 30 7.79 -24.01 -4.36
C GLY A 30 9.11 -24.67 -4.74
N LEU A 31 10.17 -23.88 -4.97
CA LEU A 31 11.51 -24.38 -5.28
C LEU A 31 12.11 -25.19 -4.11
N LEU A 32 11.93 -24.70 -2.88
CA LEU A 32 12.34 -25.40 -1.65
C LEU A 32 11.61 -26.73 -1.47
N GLY A 33 10.30 -26.76 -1.75
CA GLY A 33 9.51 -28.00 -1.67
C GLY A 33 9.94 -29.04 -2.70
N LEU A 34 10.22 -28.63 -3.94
CA LEU A 34 10.75 -29.51 -5.00
C LEU A 34 12.13 -30.07 -4.65
N TRP A 35 13.00 -29.27 -4.04
CA TRP A 35 14.31 -29.72 -3.57
C TRP A 35 14.21 -30.74 -2.43
N LEU A 36 13.25 -30.56 -1.53
CA LEU A 36 13.02 -31.45 -0.40
C LEU A 36 12.45 -32.80 -0.83
N ASP A 37 11.47 -32.83 -1.75
CA ASP A 37 10.93 -34.07 -2.31
C ASP A 37 12.00 -34.86 -3.09
N GLY A 38 12.91 -34.17 -3.78
CA GLY A 38 14.02 -34.81 -4.51
C GLY A 38 15.02 -35.56 -3.62
N ARG A 39 15.12 -35.21 -2.33
CA ARG A 39 16.00 -35.88 -1.35
C ARG A 39 15.35 -37.08 -0.67
N VAL A 40 14.03 -37.08 -0.54
CA VAL A 40 13.30 -38.05 0.29
C VAL A 40 12.63 -39.15 -0.56
N GLY A 41 12.55 -38.96 -1.88
CA GLY A 41 12.01 -39.97 -2.81
C GLY A 41 10.49 -40.17 -2.69
N THR A 42 9.83 -39.41 -1.81
CA THR A 42 8.39 -39.24 -1.83
C THR A 42 8.03 -38.43 -3.08
N ARG A 43 7.09 -38.97 -3.88
CA ARG A 43 6.34 -38.23 -4.92
C ARG A 43 6.01 -36.80 -4.44
N PRO A 44 5.77 -35.80 -5.33
CA PRO A 44 5.95 -34.37 -5.07
C PRO A 44 4.89 -33.76 -4.11
N VAL A 45 4.65 -34.38 -2.96
CA VAL A 45 3.61 -34.06 -2.00
C VAL A 45 4.07 -32.90 -1.14
N PHE A 46 5.35 -32.84 -0.75
CA PHE A 46 5.89 -31.68 -0.02
C PHE A 46 5.94 -30.44 -0.91
N ALA A 47 6.33 -30.58 -2.17
CA ALA A 47 6.31 -29.51 -3.16
C ALA A 47 4.90 -28.95 -3.36
N VAL A 48 3.89 -29.82 -3.52
CA VAL A 48 2.49 -29.38 -3.68
C VAL A 48 1.96 -28.71 -2.42
N THR A 49 2.19 -29.29 -1.24
CA THR A 49 1.72 -28.70 0.03
C THR A 49 2.38 -27.37 0.35
N LEU A 50 3.71 -27.24 0.16
CA LEU A 50 4.43 -25.98 0.32
C LEU A 50 3.99 -24.94 -0.72
N ALA A 51 3.78 -25.34 -1.97
CA ALA A 51 3.28 -24.44 -3.01
C ALA A 51 1.88 -23.91 -2.66
N VAL A 52 0.97 -24.78 -2.24
CA VAL A 52 -0.38 -24.39 -1.79
C VAL A 52 -0.31 -23.45 -0.60
N LEU A 53 0.47 -23.77 0.44
CA LEU A 53 0.65 -22.90 1.60
C LEU A 53 1.24 -21.55 1.23
N ALA A 54 2.19 -21.50 0.29
CA ALA A 54 2.79 -20.25 -0.12
C ALA A 54 1.84 -19.38 -0.95
N VAL A 55 1.00 -19.99 -1.80
CA VAL A 55 -0.09 -19.29 -2.50
C VAL A 55 -1.10 -18.73 -1.50
N LEU A 56 -1.53 -19.53 -0.52
CA LEU A 56 -2.42 -19.06 0.55
C LEU A 56 -1.79 -17.93 1.36
N GLY A 57 -0.51 -18.05 1.71
CA GLY A 57 0.23 -17.01 2.44
C GLY A 57 0.35 -15.71 1.65
N ALA A 58 0.66 -15.79 0.35
CA ALA A 58 0.70 -14.64 -0.55
C ALA A 58 -0.68 -13.98 -0.69
N PHE A 59 -1.74 -14.79 -0.79
CA PHE A 59 -3.12 -14.31 -0.86
C PHE A 59 -3.54 -13.60 0.44
N CYS A 60 -3.23 -14.18 1.59
CA CYS A 60 -3.44 -13.54 2.89
C CYS A 60 -2.67 -12.21 2.99
N ARG A 61 -1.37 -12.20 2.66
CA ARG A 61 -0.55 -10.97 2.68
C ARG A 61 -1.15 -9.90 1.78
N GLN A 62 -1.58 -10.26 0.58
CA GLN A 62 -2.20 -9.33 -0.36
C GLN A 62 -3.53 -8.78 0.16
N TYR A 63 -4.39 -9.65 0.72
CA TYR A 63 -5.68 -9.26 1.27
C TYR A 63 -5.54 -8.31 2.47
N PHE A 64 -4.66 -8.64 3.41
CA PHE A 64 -4.41 -7.77 4.58
C PHE A 64 -3.68 -6.48 4.18
N GLY A 65 -2.73 -6.53 3.25
CA GLY A 65 -2.06 -5.34 2.72
C GLY A 65 -3.05 -4.36 2.10
N TYR A 66 -4.04 -4.86 1.35
CA TYR A 66 -5.10 -4.04 0.77
C TYR A 66 -5.96 -3.36 1.85
N ARG A 67 -6.36 -4.07 2.91
CA ARG A 67 -7.13 -3.49 4.01
C ARG A 67 -6.35 -2.40 4.75
N HIS A 68 -5.06 -2.59 4.98
CA HIS A 68 -4.22 -1.57 5.63
C HIS A 68 -4.04 -0.32 4.76
N ALA A 69 -3.88 -0.49 3.44
CA ALA A 69 -3.81 0.62 2.51
C ALA A 69 -5.09 1.46 2.51
N MET A 70 -6.26 0.82 2.58
CA MET A 70 -7.55 1.51 2.66
C MET A 70 -7.75 2.26 3.98
N ALA A 71 -7.30 1.69 5.10
CA ALA A 71 -7.35 2.36 6.39
C ALA A 71 -6.48 3.63 6.42
N GLN A 72 -5.29 3.57 5.83
CA GLN A 72 -4.40 4.74 5.70
C GLN A 72 -5.01 5.81 4.80
N ALA A 73 -5.54 5.43 3.63
CA ALA A 73 -6.20 6.36 2.72
C ALA A 73 -7.44 7.03 3.34
N ALA A 74 -8.18 6.32 4.21
CA ALA A 74 -9.30 6.89 4.95
C ALA A 74 -8.83 7.92 6.01
N ALA A 75 -7.75 7.63 6.71
CA ALA A 75 -7.16 8.55 7.70
C ALA A 75 -6.67 9.85 7.04
N ASP A 76 -5.97 9.76 5.92
CA ASP A 76 -5.48 10.93 5.18
C ASP A 76 -6.63 11.82 4.69
N ARG A 77 -7.71 11.22 4.16
CA ARG A 77 -8.91 11.95 3.73
C ARG A 77 -9.57 12.69 4.89
N LEU A 78 -9.59 12.09 6.08
CA LEU A 78 -10.14 12.72 7.28
C LEU A 78 -9.28 13.92 7.70
N GLN A 79 -7.96 13.80 7.64
CA GLN A 79 -7.05 14.91 7.97
C GLN A 79 -7.19 16.08 7.00
N LEU A 80 -7.27 15.81 5.69
CA LEU A 80 -7.50 16.83 4.68
C LEU A 80 -8.83 17.57 4.90
N ARG A 81 -9.90 16.84 5.27
CA ARG A 81 -11.19 17.45 5.62
C ARG A 81 -11.11 18.36 6.84
N LYS A 82 -10.48 17.89 7.92
CA LYS A 82 -10.28 18.71 9.13
C LYS A 82 -9.43 19.95 8.86
N ALA A 83 -8.39 19.84 8.03
CA ALA A 83 -7.57 20.97 7.64
C ALA A 83 -8.36 22.01 6.82
N ALA A 84 -9.22 21.54 5.91
CA ALA A 84 -10.10 22.42 5.13
C ALA A 84 -11.16 23.13 6.00
N GLU A 85 -11.72 22.43 6.99
CA GLU A 85 -12.66 23.02 7.96
C GLU A 85 -11.99 24.08 8.85
N ALA A 86 -10.77 23.81 9.32
CA ALA A 86 -9.99 24.76 10.10
C ALA A 86 -9.63 26.02 9.28
N ALA A 87 -9.35 25.87 7.98
CA ALA A 87 -9.13 27.01 7.08
C ALA A 87 -10.40 27.87 6.94
N ARG A 88 -11.55 27.24 6.69
CA ARG A 88 -12.85 27.96 6.60
C ARG A 88 -13.19 28.72 7.87
N GLN A 89 -12.93 28.13 9.05
CA GLN A 89 -13.18 28.82 10.31
C GLN A 89 -12.29 30.04 10.50
N ARG A 90 -11.03 30.00 10.02
CA ARG A 90 -10.13 31.16 10.07
C ARG A 90 -10.66 32.30 9.21
N ASP A 91 -11.18 31.98 8.03
CA ASP A 91 -11.72 32.97 7.10
C ASP A 91 -12.96 33.65 7.69
N LEU A 92 -13.93 32.86 8.19
CA LEU A 92 -15.13 33.39 8.85
C LEU A 92 -14.80 34.23 10.09
N ARG A 93 -13.81 33.80 10.89
CA ARG A 93 -13.37 34.58 12.05
C ARG A 93 -12.77 35.92 11.64
N ARG A 94 -12.09 35.96 10.50
CA ARG A 94 -11.49 37.18 9.96
C ARG A 94 -12.56 38.15 9.47
N GLU A 95 -13.58 37.64 8.80
CA GLU A 95 -14.75 38.43 8.36
C GLU A 95 -15.48 39.04 9.56
N LEU A 96 -15.78 38.25 10.59
CA LEU A 96 -16.43 38.74 11.82
C LEU A 96 -15.60 39.81 12.55
N GLN A 97 -14.27 39.67 12.54
CA GLN A 97 -13.38 40.63 13.16
C GLN A 97 -13.33 41.96 12.37
N TYR A 98 -13.43 41.91 11.04
CA TYR A 98 -13.52 43.10 10.19
C TYR A 98 -14.85 43.85 10.40
N ASP A 99 -15.97 43.13 10.48
CA ASP A 99 -17.27 43.76 10.75
C ASP A 99 -17.30 44.45 12.12
N THR A 100 -16.65 43.86 13.13
CA THR A 100 -16.58 44.44 14.48
C THR A 100 -15.72 45.72 14.53
N GLU A 101 -14.68 45.84 13.69
CA GLU A 101 -13.83 47.05 13.62
C GLU A 101 -14.47 48.20 12.83
N ILE A 102 -15.41 47.93 11.91
CA ILE A 102 -16.07 48.95 11.09
C ILE A 102 -17.25 49.62 11.83
N ASP A 103 -17.85 48.93 12.81
CA ASP A 103 -19.03 49.40 13.55
C ASP A 103 -18.68 50.23 14.82
N VAL A 104 -17.41 50.60 15.02
CA VAL A 104 -16.88 51.42 16.14
C VAL A 104 -16.36 52.76 15.62
#